data_AF-A0A850BCY9-F1
#
_entry.id   AF-A0A850BCY9-F1
#
_cell.length_a   1.000
_cell.length_b   1.000
_cell.length_c   1.000
_cell.angle_alpha   90.00
_cell.angle_beta   90.00
_cell.angle_gamma   90.00
#
_symmetry.space_group_name_H-M   'P 1'
#
loop_
_entity.id
_entity.type
_entity.pdbx_description
1 polymer ?
#
loop_
_entity_poly.entity_id
_entity_poly.type
_entity_poly.pdbx_seq_one_letter_code
_entity_poly.pdbx_strand_id
1 'polypeptide(L)'
;MARLERATCGRRFSLAAAFGVWVIGLAGCGGEQVRPPQAPPVVERGAPRAADRTRRLEPPVLIAIAQKTSNTVELNQNTPIMEAPVAPAAPAKERSALLPSGFYNPMPGGVFAGYRADTGLDIAGSPRPVYAIAAGTLDYSEWGHTLWIGPKDTAYCIRFQLDTPIPWKGRQITHVYYAHLSELEYHQAEGATERIRIEGGERLGISGKARGSPHLHIGLLLDGEVEQYAGTFLFEDEIRELFGGFKNGRSLPKENDARQVE
;
A
#
# COMPACT_ATOMS: atom_id res chain seq x y z
N MET A 1 0.20 -2.21 65.08
CA MET A 1 1.64 -2.48 64.78
C MET A 1 1.66 -3.13 63.40
N ALA A 2 2.17 -2.58 62.30
CA ALA A 2 2.88 -1.34 62.01
C ALA A 2 2.25 -0.70 60.76
N ARG A 3 2.31 0.64 60.72
CA ARG A 3 1.70 1.55 59.75
C ARG A 3 2.82 1.97 58.79
N LEU A 4 2.66 1.81 57.48
CA LEU A 4 3.53 2.47 56.50
C LEU A 4 2.80 3.67 55.91
N GLU A 5 3.30 4.87 56.22
CA GLU A 5 2.82 6.14 55.71
C GLU A 5 3.64 6.62 54.50
N ARG A 6 2.89 7.08 53.49
CA ARG A 6 3.09 8.22 52.56
C ARG A 6 4.49 8.58 52.02
N ALA A 7 4.52 8.81 50.71
CA ALA A 7 5.15 10.01 50.14
C ALA A 7 4.41 10.46 48.85
N THR A 8 3.57 11.49 48.97
CA THR A 8 3.03 12.26 47.84
C THR A 8 3.94 13.47 47.62
N CYS A 9 4.62 13.53 46.47
CA CYS A 9 5.40 14.70 46.07
C CYS A 9 4.53 15.62 45.20
N GLY A 10 4.04 16.71 45.79
CA GLY A 10 3.39 17.80 45.07
C GLY A 10 4.43 18.76 44.49
N ARG A 11 4.39 18.99 43.18
CA ARG A 11 5.10 20.13 42.56
C ARG A 11 4.13 21.28 42.35
N ARG A 12 4.42 22.40 43.01
CA ARG A 12 3.82 23.70 42.80
C ARG A 12 4.39 24.33 41.52
N PHE A 13 3.51 24.91 40.72
CA PHE A 13 3.87 25.90 39.70
C PHE A 13 4.25 27.21 40.38
N SER A 14 5.40 27.77 40.03
CA SER A 14 5.71 29.19 40.20
C SER A 14 6.04 29.78 38.85
N LEU A 15 5.22 30.74 38.43
CA LEU A 15 5.61 31.76 37.45
C LEU A 15 6.57 32.73 38.13
N ALA A 16 7.71 33.00 37.50
CA ALA A 16 8.42 34.27 37.64
C ALA A 16 9.19 34.55 36.36
N ALA A 17 8.87 35.67 35.74
CA ALA A 17 9.62 36.27 34.65
C ALA A 17 10.91 36.89 35.21
N ALA A 18 12.03 36.69 34.51
CA ALA A 18 13.20 37.56 34.61
C ALA A 18 14.02 37.46 33.33
N PHE A 19 14.16 38.59 32.65
CA PHE A 19 15.13 38.83 31.59
C PHE A 19 16.55 38.60 32.14
N GLY A 20 17.29 37.69 31.52
CA GLY A 20 18.68 37.42 31.86
C GLY A 20 19.47 37.16 30.57
N VAL A 21 20.30 38.14 30.21
CA VAL A 21 21.31 38.03 29.16
C VAL A 21 22.26 36.89 29.52
N TRP A 22 22.25 35.81 28.74
CA TRP A 22 23.25 34.75 28.83
C TRP A 22 24.38 35.05 27.86
N VAL A 23 25.51 35.48 28.42
CA VAL A 23 26.82 35.42 27.77
C VAL A 23 27.28 33.97 27.89
N ILE A 24 27.23 33.21 26.78
CA ILE A 24 27.83 31.87 26.71
C ILE A 24 29.29 32.04 26.34
N GLY A 25 30.18 31.74 27.29
CA GLY A 25 31.60 31.61 27.06
C GLY A 25 31.90 30.39 26.18
N LEU A 26 32.65 30.61 25.11
CA LEU A 26 33.25 29.57 24.28
C LEU A 26 34.45 28.97 25.02
N ALA A 27 34.25 27.81 25.64
CA ALA A 27 35.34 26.94 26.07
C ALA A 27 35.72 26.03 24.89
N GLY A 28 36.90 26.27 24.32
CA GLY A 28 37.50 25.43 23.29
C GLY A 28 37.94 24.09 23.85
N CYS A 29 37.46 23.00 23.25
CA CYS A 29 38.04 21.67 23.36
C CYS A 29 38.70 21.32 22.03
N GLY A 30 39.95 20.84 22.12
CA GLY A 30 40.85 20.59 21.01
C GLY A 30 40.27 19.66 19.95
N GLY A 31 40.46 20.06 18.69
CA GLY A 31 40.15 19.24 17.53
C GLY A 31 41.18 18.14 17.36
N GLU A 32 40.75 16.90 17.56
CA GLU A 32 41.42 15.74 17.00
C GLU A 32 40.98 15.63 15.53
N GLN A 33 41.91 15.95 14.62
CA GLN A 33 41.71 15.84 13.18
C GLN A 33 41.54 14.38 12.78
N VAL A 34 40.31 13.88 12.81
CA VAL A 34 39.95 12.60 12.17
C VAL A 34 40.13 12.80 10.67
N ARG A 35 41.16 12.17 10.09
CA ARG A 35 41.34 12.11 8.64
C ARG A 35 40.11 11.43 8.03
N PRO A 36 39.47 12.01 7.01
CA PRO A 36 38.39 11.34 6.32
C PRO A 36 38.90 10.04 5.68
N PRO A 37 38.10 8.96 5.68
CA PRO A 37 38.46 7.73 4.98
C PRO A 37 38.69 8.03 3.50
N GLN A 38 39.84 7.56 2.98
CA GLN A 38 40.14 7.65 1.55
C GLN A 38 39.05 6.93 0.76
N ALA A 39 38.50 7.61 -0.25
CA ALA A 39 37.58 7.00 -1.18
C ALA A 39 38.29 5.83 -1.91
N PRO A 40 37.62 4.68 -2.10
CA PRO A 40 38.17 3.60 -2.90
C PRO A 40 38.42 4.08 -4.35
N PRO A 41 39.42 3.51 -5.04
CA PRO A 41 39.70 3.86 -6.43
C PRO A 41 38.47 3.63 -7.30
N VAL A 42 38.12 4.64 -8.10
CA VAL A 42 37.07 4.57 -9.11
C VAL A 42 37.51 3.55 -10.15
N VAL A 43 36.88 2.36 -10.11
CA VAL A 43 36.99 1.38 -11.18
C VAL A 43 36.12 1.88 -12.33
N GLU A 44 36.74 2.46 -13.36
CA GLU A 44 36.09 2.76 -14.63
C GLU A 44 35.55 1.45 -15.23
N ARG A 45 34.25 1.21 -15.06
CA ARG A 45 33.54 0.20 -15.83
C ARG A 45 33.32 0.76 -17.22
N GLY A 46 34.04 0.19 -18.19
CA GLY A 46 33.92 0.50 -19.60
C GLY A 46 32.46 0.51 -20.08
N ALA A 47 32.13 1.54 -20.86
CA ALA A 47 30.83 1.72 -21.46
C ALA A 47 30.45 0.50 -22.33
N PRO A 48 29.22 -0.05 -22.21
CA PRO A 48 28.77 -1.08 -23.13
C PRO A 48 28.60 -0.49 -24.53
N ARG A 49 29.21 -1.16 -25.52
CA ARG A 49 29.03 -0.94 -26.95
C ARG A 49 27.54 -0.93 -27.31
N ALA A 50 27.09 0.17 -27.90
CA ALA A 50 25.79 0.25 -28.56
C ALA A 50 25.73 -0.80 -29.68
N ALA A 51 24.92 -1.84 -29.48
CA ALA A 51 24.58 -2.79 -30.53
C ALA A 51 23.45 -2.19 -31.36
N ASP A 52 23.82 -1.79 -32.57
CA ASP A 52 22.93 -1.47 -33.68
C ASP A 52 21.95 -2.64 -33.93
N ARG A 53 20.66 -2.40 -33.68
CA ARG A 53 19.56 -3.31 -34.00
C ARG A 53 18.48 -2.55 -34.76
N THR A 54 18.81 -2.10 -35.95
CA THR A 54 17.81 -1.78 -36.98
C THR A 54 17.44 -3.04 -37.75
N ARG A 55 16.59 -3.90 -37.16
CA ARG A 55 15.83 -4.92 -37.91
C ARG A 55 14.35 -4.56 -37.91
N ARG A 56 13.97 -3.88 -38.99
CA ARG A 56 12.60 -3.66 -39.44
C ARG A 56 11.97 -5.02 -39.74
N LEU A 57 11.06 -5.49 -38.88
CA LEU A 57 10.18 -6.62 -39.17
C LEU A 57 8.90 -6.05 -39.76
N GLU A 58 8.63 -6.35 -41.03
CA GLU A 58 7.33 -6.05 -41.63
C GLU A 58 6.29 -7.07 -41.17
N PRO A 59 5.03 -6.65 -40.93
CA PRO A 59 3.97 -7.58 -40.54
C PRO A 59 3.43 -8.36 -41.76
N PRO A 60 3.17 -9.67 -41.63
CA PRO A 60 2.42 -10.41 -42.64
C PRO A 60 0.95 -9.99 -42.63
N VAL A 61 0.45 -9.64 -43.81
CA VAL A 61 -0.97 -9.39 -44.12
C VAL A 61 -1.73 -10.71 -43.96
N LEU A 62 -2.53 -10.82 -42.89
CA LEU A 62 -3.50 -11.91 -42.73
C LEU A 62 -4.85 -11.47 -43.29
N ILE A 63 -5.26 -12.17 -44.35
CA ILE A 63 -6.53 -12.05 -45.05
C ILE A 63 -7.63 -12.64 -44.16
N ALA A 64 -8.61 -11.81 -43.77
CA ALA A 64 -9.81 -12.25 -43.07
C ALA A 64 -10.78 -12.92 -44.07
N ILE A 65 -11.06 -14.22 -43.86
CA ILE A 65 -12.15 -14.93 -44.54
C ILE A 65 -13.33 -14.95 -43.57
N ALA A 66 -14.31 -14.07 -43.81
CA ALA A 66 -15.57 -14.04 -43.08
C ALA A 66 -16.50 -15.17 -43.59
N GLN A 67 -16.65 -16.24 -42.82
CA GLN A 67 -17.71 -17.22 -43.04
C GLN A 67 -18.94 -16.81 -42.22
N LYS A 68 -19.97 -16.32 -42.94
CA LYS A 68 -21.27 -15.97 -42.40
C LYS A 68 -22.16 -17.23 -42.42
N THR A 69 -22.20 -17.97 -41.33
CA THR A 69 -23.18 -19.05 -41.13
C THR A 69 -24.34 -18.52 -40.30
N SER A 70 -25.42 -18.16 -40.98
CA SER A 70 -26.70 -17.83 -40.35
C SER A 70 -27.40 -19.12 -39.93
N ASN A 71 -27.19 -19.57 -38.70
CA ASN A 71 -28.05 -20.59 -38.08
C ASN A 71 -29.19 -19.88 -37.35
N THR A 72 -30.36 -19.85 -38.01
CA THR A 72 -31.63 -19.47 -37.40
C THR A 72 -32.05 -20.59 -36.45
N VAL A 73 -31.83 -20.40 -35.15
CA VAL A 73 -32.35 -21.29 -34.11
C VAL A 73 -33.75 -20.79 -33.74
N GLU A 74 -34.78 -21.53 -34.10
CA GLU A 74 -36.15 -21.32 -33.61
C GLU A 74 -36.19 -21.52 -32.09
N LEU A 75 -36.38 -20.42 -31.35
CA LEU A 75 -36.65 -20.47 -29.92
C LEU A 75 -38.06 -21.05 -29.71
N ASN A 76 -38.13 -22.27 -29.22
CA ASN A 76 -39.35 -22.86 -28.68
C ASN A 76 -39.66 -22.22 -27.31
N GLN A 77 -40.67 -21.36 -27.24
CA GLN A 77 -40.98 -20.45 -26.12
C GLN A 77 -41.82 -21.07 -24.98
N ASN A 78 -42.00 -22.39 -24.92
CA ASN A 78 -43.02 -22.99 -24.04
C ASN A 78 -42.51 -23.81 -22.83
N THR A 79 -41.30 -23.57 -22.36
CA THR A 79 -40.86 -24.20 -21.10
C THR A 79 -41.21 -23.29 -19.91
N PRO A 80 -42.07 -23.72 -18.97
CA PRO A 80 -42.31 -22.96 -17.74
C PRO A 80 -41.00 -22.83 -16.98
N ILE A 81 -40.54 -21.59 -16.82
CA ILE A 81 -39.35 -21.26 -16.06
C ILE A 81 -39.69 -21.55 -14.60
N MET A 82 -39.32 -22.74 -14.12
CA MET A 82 -39.26 -23.00 -12.68
C MET A 82 -38.19 -22.08 -12.13
N GLU A 83 -38.64 -20.97 -11.54
CA GLU A 83 -37.80 -19.99 -10.87
C GLU A 83 -37.01 -20.72 -9.79
N ALA A 84 -35.72 -20.96 -10.07
CA ALA A 84 -34.85 -21.67 -9.15
C ALA A 84 -34.82 -20.89 -7.83
N PRO A 85 -34.96 -21.56 -6.67
CA PRO A 85 -34.96 -20.90 -5.38
C PRO A 85 -33.67 -20.08 -5.25
N VAL A 86 -33.84 -18.75 -5.15
CA VAL A 86 -32.73 -17.82 -4.94
C VAL A 86 -32.07 -18.23 -3.63
N ALA A 87 -30.83 -18.73 -3.72
CA ALA A 87 -30.06 -19.09 -2.54
C ALA A 87 -29.96 -17.87 -1.61
N PRO A 88 -30.13 -18.03 -0.28
CA PRO A 88 -30.01 -16.94 0.65
C PRO A 88 -28.64 -16.27 0.48
N ALA A 89 -28.65 -14.94 0.30
CA ALA A 89 -27.43 -14.17 0.16
C ALA A 89 -26.51 -14.43 1.36
N ALA A 90 -25.25 -14.74 1.09
CA ALA A 90 -24.24 -14.90 2.13
C ALA A 90 -24.20 -13.63 3.00
N PRO A 91 -23.96 -13.76 4.32
CA PRO A 91 -23.85 -12.59 5.19
C PRO A 91 -22.77 -11.64 4.67
N ALA A 92 -23.07 -10.35 4.66
CA ALA A 92 -22.13 -9.34 4.21
C ALA A 92 -20.86 -9.40 5.07
N LYS A 93 -19.69 -9.54 4.42
CA LYS A 93 -18.39 -9.47 5.10
C LYS A 93 -18.19 -8.08 5.72
N GLU A 94 -17.49 -8.03 6.85
CA GLU A 94 -17.12 -6.77 7.49
C GLU A 94 -16.30 -5.92 6.52
N ARG A 95 -16.65 -4.62 6.43
CA ARG A 95 -15.98 -3.65 5.57
C ARG A 95 -15.42 -2.51 6.38
N SER A 96 -14.25 -2.01 6.00
CA SER A 96 -13.73 -0.78 6.56
C SER A 96 -14.58 0.42 6.13
N ALA A 97 -14.44 1.51 6.87
CA ALA A 97 -15.13 2.75 6.56
C ALA A 97 -14.48 3.52 5.41
N LEU A 98 -15.26 4.37 4.74
CA LEU A 98 -14.73 5.32 3.78
C LEU A 98 -13.95 6.45 4.47
N LEU A 99 -12.86 6.85 3.84
CA LEU A 99 -12.15 8.08 4.10
C LEU A 99 -12.88 9.26 3.43
N PRO A 100 -12.60 10.51 3.84
CA PRO A 100 -13.18 11.69 3.19
C PRO A 100 -12.89 11.78 1.67
N SER A 101 -11.84 11.10 1.21
CA SER A 101 -11.48 10.97 -0.20
C SER A 101 -12.37 10.01 -1.00
N GLY A 102 -13.25 9.25 -0.34
CA GLY A 102 -14.08 8.23 -0.97
C GLY A 102 -13.40 6.86 -1.14
N PHE A 103 -12.14 6.72 -0.74
CA PHE A 103 -11.47 5.42 -0.64
C PHE A 103 -11.82 4.73 0.67
N TYR A 104 -11.83 3.40 0.67
CA TYR A 104 -11.92 2.65 1.91
C TYR A 104 -10.62 2.79 2.73
N ASN A 105 -10.76 2.79 4.06
CA ASN A 105 -9.64 2.92 4.98
C ASN A 105 -8.78 1.63 4.95
N PRO A 106 -7.53 1.70 4.47
CA PRO A 106 -6.72 0.49 4.27
C PRO A 106 -6.24 -0.13 5.57
N MET A 107 -6.13 0.66 6.64
CA MET A 107 -5.63 0.18 7.93
C MET A 107 -6.13 1.06 9.09
N PRO A 108 -7.39 0.88 9.55
CA PRO A 108 -8.01 1.72 10.57
C PRO A 108 -7.14 1.96 11.82
N GLY A 109 -7.10 3.22 12.26
CA GLY A 109 -6.26 3.67 13.37
C GLY A 109 -4.75 3.66 13.10
N GLY A 110 -4.30 3.30 11.89
CA GLY A 110 -2.89 3.37 11.47
C GLY A 110 -2.40 4.81 11.39
N VAL A 111 -1.09 5.03 11.33
CA VAL A 111 -0.48 6.36 11.24
C VAL A 111 0.27 6.47 9.93
N PHE A 112 -0.05 7.47 9.11
CA PHE A 112 0.72 7.73 7.90
C PHE A 112 2.18 8.03 8.26
N ALA A 113 3.07 7.26 7.65
CA ALA A 113 4.51 7.29 7.84
C ALA A 113 5.20 7.06 6.49
N GLY A 114 6.52 7.15 6.44
CA GLY A 114 7.27 6.86 5.23
C GLY A 114 8.06 8.06 4.73
N TYR A 115 8.88 7.77 3.74
CA TYR A 115 9.82 8.70 3.13
C TYR A 115 9.57 8.77 1.64
N ARG A 116 9.82 9.93 1.03
CA ARG A 116 9.64 10.13 -0.41
C ARG A 116 10.46 9.18 -1.29
N ALA A 117 11.51 8.56 -0.73
CA ALA A 117 12.32 7.59 -1.45
C ALA A 117 11.68 6.19 -1.51
N ASP A 118 10.61 5.95 -0.76
CA ASP A 118 9.90 4.69 -0.76
C ASP A 118 9.02 4.60 -2.01
N THR A 119 8.88 3.38 -2.55
CA THR A 119 8.07 3.09 -3.74
C THR A 119 6.57 3.00 -3.42
N GLY A 120 6.12 3.87 -2.51
CA GLY A 120 4.78 3.86 -1.93
C GLY A 120 4.70 4.69 -0.65
N LEU A 121 3.76 4.31 0.22
CA LEU A 121 3.47 4.94 1.49
C LEU A 121 3.44 3.89 2.59
N ASP A 122 4.01 4.22 3.75
CA ASP A 122 3.91 3.37 4.93
C ASP A 122 2.77 3.83 5.82
N ILE A 123 2.07 2.88 6.42
CA ILE A 123 1.08 3.14 7.46
C ILE A 123 1.54 2.38 8.69
N ALA A 124 2.14 3.09 9.63
CA ALA A 124 2.71 2.54 10.85
C ALA A 124 1.60 2.15 11.84
N GLY A 125 1.85 1.09 12.61
CA GLY A 125 0.94 0.66 13.67
C GLY A 125 1.23 -0.77 14.10
N SER A 126 0.77 -1.12 15.31
CA SER A 126 0.72 -2.53 15.73
C SER A 126 -0.05 -3.39 14.72
N PRO A 127 0.24 -4.70 14.60
CA PRO A 127 -0.49 -5.62 13.73
C PRO A 127 -2.01 -5.44 13.87
N ARG A 128 -2.68 -5.24 12.75
CA ARG A 128 -4.12 -4.95 12.69
C ARG A 128 -4.71 -5.27 11.31
N PRO A 129 -6.04 -5.35 11.20
CA PRO A 129 -6.70 -5.62 9.93
C PRO A 129 -6.31 -4.65 8.81
N VAL A 130 -6.08 -5.22 7.62
CA VAL A 130 -5.80 -4.51 6.37
C VAL A 130 -6.96 -4.75 5.42
N TYR A 131 -7.40 -3.70 4.74
CA TYR A 131 -8.58 -3.71 3.87
C TYR A 131 -8.27 -3.16 2.48
N ALA A 132 -9.02 -3.61 1.48
CA ALA A 132 -8.90 -3.13 0.10
C ALA A 132 -9.41 -1.68 0.00
N ILE A 133 -8.61 -0.77 -0.58
CA ILE A 133 -9.05 0.63 -0.78
C ILE A 133 -10.18 0.78 -1.81
N ALA A 134 -10.32 -0.19 -2.70
CA ALA A 134 -11.29 -0.23 -3.80
C ALA A 134 -11.47 -1.69 -4.29
N ALA A 135 -12.52 -1.94 -5.07
CA ALA A 135 -12.77 -3.25 -5.66
C ALA A 135 -11.76 -3.59 -6.75
N GLY A 136 -11.48 -4.87 -6.93
CA GLY A 136 -10.53 -5.34 -7.91
C GLY A 136 -10.44 -6.86 -8.01
N THR A 137 -9.46 -7.31 -8.78
CA THR A 137 -9.17 -8.74 -8.98
C THR A 137 -7.72 -9.02 -8.63
N LEU A 138 -7.48 -10.01 -7.76
CA LEU A 138 -6.13 -10.36 -7.31
C LEU A 138 -5.27 -10.80 -8.49
N ASP A 139 -4.07 -10.25 -8.60
CA ASP A 139 -2.98 -10.83 -9.38
C ASP A 139 -2.34 -11.96 -8.58
N TYR A 140 -2.03 -11.66 -7.31
CA TYR A 140 -1.54 -12.60 -6.31
C TYR A 140 -1.88 -12.14 -4.89
N SER A 141 -1.83 -13.10 -3.98
CA SER A 141 -1.86 -12.94 -2.53
C SER A 141 -1.06 -14.09 -1.92
N GLU A 142 0.25 -13.86 -1.77
CA GLU A 142 1.22 -14.90 -1.41
C GLU A 142 2.52 -14.31 -0.82
N TRP A 143 3.50 -15.17 -0.51
CA TRP A 143 4.76 -14.79 0.12
C TRP A 143 5.85 -14.42 -0.90
N GLY A 144 6.73 -13.45 -0.58
CA GLY A 144 8.03 -13.27 -1.23
C GLY A 144 8.15 -12.09 -2.20
N HIS A 145 7.06 -11.41 -2.55
CA HIS A 145 7.04 -10.27 -3.49
C HIS A 145 7.55 -8.96 -2.90
N THR A 146 8.56 -9.02 -2.02
CA THR A 146 9.16 -7.85 -1.36
C THR A 146 10.64 -8.09 -1.08
N LEU A 147 11.45 -7.03 -1.03
CA LEU A 147 12.86 -7.13 -0.69
C LEU A 147 13.11 -7.47 0.80
N TRP A 148 12.11 -7.28 1.65
CA TRP A 148 12.22 -7.47 3.10
C TRP A 148 11.73 -8.86 3.53
N ILE A 149 12.61 -9.87 3.36
CA ILE A 149 12.35 -11.29 3.67
C ILE A 149 13.19 -11.82 4.85
N GLY A 150 13.67 -10.95 5.73
CA GLY A 150 14.52 -11.34 6.86
C GLY A 150 13.79 -12.17 7.92
N PRO A 151 14.52 -12.83 8.85
CA PRO A 151 13.91 -13.73 9.87
C PRO A 151 12.90 -13.08 10.83
N LYS A 152 12.86 -11.74 10.88
CA LYS A 152 11.93 -10.97 11.73
C LYS A 152 10.91 -10.18 10.91
N ASP A 153 10.97 -10.33 9.59
CA ASP A 153 10.09 -9.66 8.65
C ASP A 153 8.98 -10.62 8.24
N THR A 154 7.84 -10.06 7.89
CA THR A 154 6.71 -10.78 7.33
C THR A 154 6.62 -10.38 5.87
N ALA A 155 6.59 -11.35 4.96
CA ALA A 155 6.75 -11.10 3.53
C ALA A 155 5.52 -11.52 2.70
N TYR A 156 4.35 -11.68 3.34
CA TYR A 156 3.12 -11.79 2.58
C TYR A 156 2.81 -10.45 1.91
N CYS A 157 2.44 -10.54 0.64
CA CYS A 157 2.14 -9.42 -0.22
C CYS A 157 0.87 -9.71 -1.02
N ILE A 158 0.18 -8.66 -1.40
CA ILE A 158 -1.02 -8.71 -2.24
C ILE A 158 -0.84 -7.71 -3.36
N ARG A 159 -1.11 -8.11 -4.59
CA ARG A 159 -1.30 -7.18 -5.71
C ARG A 159 -2.64 -7.47 -6.36
N PHE A 160 -3.39 -6.42 -6.68
CA PHE A 160 -4.64 -6.55 -7.39
C PHE A 160 -4.84 -5.44 -8.40
N GLN A 161 -5.44 -5.82 -9.53
CA GLN A 161 -5.88 -4.89 -10.55
C GLN A 161 -7.22 -4.28 -10.13
N LEU A 162 -7.34 -2.96 -10.24
CA LEU A 162 -8.58 -2.25 -9.94
C LEU A 162 -9.63 -2.54 -11.02
N ASP A 163 -10.87 -2.79 -10.57
CA ASP A 163 -12.01 -2.95 -11.47
C ASP A 163 -12.26 -1.67 -12.29
N THR A 164 -12.06 -0.52 -11.66
CA THR A 164 -12.14 0.80 -12.28
C THR A 164 -10.85 1.54 -11.99
N PRO A 165 -10.02 1.83 -13.01
CA PRO A 165 -8.83 2.65 -12.83
C PRO A 165 -9.17 4.02 -12.24
N ILE A 166 -8.32 4.50 -11.33
CA ILE A 166 -8.52 5.79 -10.65
C ILE A 166 -7.74 6.86 -11.42
N PRO A 167 -8.39 7.92 -11.94
CA PRO A 167 -7.70 9.02 -12.61
C PRO A 167 -6.78 9.79 -11.64
N TRP A 168 -5.55 10.05 -12.07
CA TRP A 168 -4.57 10.82 -11.29
C TRP A 168 -3.65 11.66 -12.18
N LYS A 169 -3.82 12.98 -12.17
CA LYS A 169 -2.93 13.96 -12.85
C LYS A 169 -2.55 13.59 -14.30
N GLY A 170 -3.53 13.13 -15.08
CA GLY A 170 -3.35 12.72 -16.49
C GLY A 170 -2.90 11.27 -16.69
N ARG A 171 -2.76 10.50 -15.61
CA ARG A 171 -2.45 9.07 -15.58
C ARG A 171 -3.58 8.30 -14.91
N GLN A 172 -3.45 6.97 -14.85
CA GLN A 172 -4.42 6.11 -14.18
C GLN A 172 -3.73 5.19 -13.19
N ILE A 173 -4.21 5.17 -11.95
CA ILE A 173 -3.85 4.11 -10.99
C ILE A 173 -4.65 2.88 -11.40
N THR A 174 -3.93 1.79 -11.66
CA THR A 174 -4.50 0.56 -12.24
C THR A 174 -4.32 -0.63 -11.33
N HIS A 175 -3.29 -0.63 -10.48
CA HIS A 175 -3.04 -1.70 -9.52
C HIS A 175 -2.73 -1.12 -8.14
N VAL A 176 -3.03 -1.94 -7.14
CA VAL A 176 -2.72 -1.69 -5.74
C VAL A 176 -1.83 -2.82 -5.26
N TYR A 177 -0.76 -2.47 -4.55
CA TYR A 177 0.19 -3.41 -3.97
C TYR A 177 0.28 -3.18 -2.46
N TYR A 178 0.06 -4.23 -1.66
CA TYR A 178 0.25 -4.24 -0.23
C TYR A 178 1.39 -5.18 0.13
N ALA A 179 2.29 -4.71 0.99
CA ALA A 179 3.40 -5.52 1.48
C ALA A 179 3.45 -5.56 3.01
N HIS A 180 4.28 -6.48 3.47
CA HIS A 180 4.59 -6.68 4.88
C HIS A 180 3.42 -7.22 5.69
N LEU A 181 2.52 -7.99 5.10
CA LEU A 181 1.45 -8.64 5.83
C LEU A 181 2.00 -9.83 6.62
N SER A 182 1.39 -10.07 7.79
CA SER A 182 1.66 -11.23 8.64
C SER A 182 0.67 -12.37 8.40
N GLU A 183 -0.53 -12.05 7.92
CA GLU A 183 -1.59 -13.00 7.60
C GLU A 183 -2.32 -12.55 6.33
N LEU A 184 -2.85 -13.50 5.58
CA LEU A 184 -3.65 -13.29 4.37
C LEU A 184 -5.06 -13.86 4.56
N GLU A 185 -6.07 -13.13 4.10
CA GLU A 185 -7.44 -13.64 3.98
C GLU A 185 -7.58 -14.57 2.76
N TYR A 186 -6.88 -14.24 1.68
CA TYR A 186 -6.89 -14.97 0.43
C TYR A 186 -5.52 -15.54 0.11
N HIS A 187 -5.49 -16.74 -0.46
CA HIS A 187 -4.26 -17.33 -0.99
C HIS A 187 -4.44 -17.53 -2.50
N GLN A 188 -3.66 -16.80 -3.29
CA GLN A 188 -3.63 -16.93 -4.74
C GLN A 188 -2.20 -16.73 -5.24
N ALA A 189 -1.68 -17.73 -5.95
CA ALA A 189 -0.37 -17.61 -6.57
C ALA A 189 -0.41 -16.66 -7.77
N GLU A 190 0.71 -15.99 -8.05
CA GLU A 190 0.85 -15.22 -9.28
C GLU A 190 0.66 -16.11 -10.53
N GLY A 191 -0.16 -15.64 -11.48
CA GLY A 191 -0.47 -16.38 -12.71
C GLY A 191 -1.52 -17.48 -12.53
N ALA A 192 -2.22 -17.55 -11.40
CA ALA A 192 -3.37 -18.43 -11.24
C ALA A 192 -4.43 -18.21 -12.34
N THR A 193 -4.93 -19.30 -12.90
CA THR A 193 -5.93 -19.26 -14.00
C THR A 193 -7.27 -18.73 -13.52
N GLU A 194 -7.72 -19.18 -12.34
CA GLU A 194 -8.87 -18.62 -11.65
C GLU A 194 -8.39 -17.47 -10.76
N ARG A 195 -9.03 -16.31 -10.90
CA ARG A 195 -8.68 -15.11 -10.15
C ARG A 195 -9.79 -14.73 -9.19
N ILE A 196 -9.42 -14.40 -7.96
CA ILE A 196 -10.32 -13.97 -6.90
C ILE A 196 -10.63 -12.50 -7.09
N ARG A 197 -11.91 -12.18 -7.20
CA ARG A 197 -12.43 -10.80 -7.11
C ARG A 197 -12.59 -10.42 -5.63
N ILE A 198 -12.21 -9.19 -5.30
CA ILE A 198 -12.38 -8.58 -3.98
C ILE A 198 -13.20 -7.30 -4.09
N GLU A 199 -14.00 -7.02 -3.07
CA GLU A 199 -14.80 -5.80 -2.98
C GLU A 199 -14.04 -4.69 -2.24
N GLY A 200 -14.42 -3.43 -2.50
CA GLY A 200 -13.87 -2.29 -1.77
C GLY A 200 -14.23 -2.36 -0.27
N GLY A 201 -13.24 -2.11 0.57
CA GLY A 201 -13.36 -2.18 2.03
C GLY A 201 -13.29 -3.60 2.57
N GLU A 202 -13.18 -4.62 1.74
CA GLU A 202 -13.07 -6.01 2.18
C GLU A 202 -11.75 -6.29 2.88
N ARG A 203 -11.78 -7.09 3.95
CA ARG A 203 -10.58 -7.50 4.69
C ARG A 203 -9.68 -8.37 3.81
N LEU A 204 -8.39 -8.04 3.80
CA LEU A 204 -7.38 -8.76 3.02
C LEU A 204 -6.35 -9.50 3.89
N GLY A 205 -6.22 -9.14 5.16
CA GLY A 205 -5.27 -9.79 6.07
C GLY A 205 -4.96 -8.96 7.31
N ILE A 206 -3.78 -9.21 7.88
CA ILE A 206 -3.23 -8.47 9.04
C ILE A 206 -1.90 -7.85 8.65
N SER A 207 -1.72 -6.56 8.96
CA SER A 207 -0.43 -5.87 8.79
C SER A 207 0.64 -6.54 9.64
N GLY A 208 1.87 -6.49 9.17
CA GLY A 208 2.98 -7.16 9.81
C GLY A 208 4.14 -6.20 10.02
N LYS A 209 5.32 -6.63 9.58
CA LYS A 209 6.58 -6.04 9.98
C LYS A 209 7.62 -6.17 8.89
N ALA A 210 8.35 -5.08 8.63
CA ALA A 210 9.58 -5.12 7.86
C ALA A 210 10.66 -4.25 8.49
N ARG A 211 11.90 -4.73 8.39
CA ARG A 211 13.10 -4.09 8.94
C ARG A 211 12.93 -3.71 10.42
N GLY A 212 12.25 -4.57 11.20
CA GLY A 212 12.04 -4.29 12.62
C GLY A 212 10.88 -3.33 12.96
N SER A 213 10.21 -2.74 11.97
CA SER A 213 9.13 -1.76 12.18
C SER A 213 7.77 -2.32 11.78
N PRO A 214 6.74 -2.27 12.66
CA PRO A 214 5.41 -2.74 12.32
C PRO A 214 4.65 -1.68 11.49
N HIS A 215 4.28 -2.05 10.26
CA HIS A 215 3.59 -1.18 9.31
C HIS A 215 2.94 -2.02 8.19
N LEU A 216 2.03 -1.38 7.47
CA LEU A 216 1.61 -1.75 6.13
C LEU A 216 2.36 -0.87 5.13
N HIS A 217 2.93 -1.45 4.09
CA HIS A 217 3.39 -0.68 2.93
C HIS A 217 2.34 -0.76 1.82
N ILE A 218 1.95 0.38 1.25
CA ILE A 218 1.01 0.49 0.14
C ILE A 218 1.66 1.19 -1.06
N GLY A 219 1.71 0.48 -2.18
CA GLY A 219 2.10 1.01 -3.49
C GLY A 219 0.89 1.15 -4.41
N LEU A 220 0.84 2.25 -5.16
CA LEU A 220 -0.19 2.51 -6.18
C LEU A 220 0.47 2.58 -7.54
N LEU A 221 0.19 1.61 -8.42
CA LEU A 221 0.87 1.42 -9.69
C LEU A 221 0.05 1.96 -10.86
N LEU A 222 0.74 2.50 -11.86
CA LEU A 222 0.18 3.37 -12.87
C LEU A 222 0.14 2.72 -14.25
N ASP A 223 -0.91 3.03 -15.02
CA ASP A 223 -1.01 2.80 -16.46
C ASP A 223 -0.77 1.35 -16.93
N GLY A 224 -1.18 0.37 -16.10
CA GLY A 224 -1.04 -1.05 -16.39
C GLY A 224 0.29 -1.66 -15.94
N GLU A 225 1.20 -0.85 -15.40
CA GLU A 225 2.48 -1.33 -14.87
C GLU A 225 2.27 -2.09 -13.57
N VAL A 226 3.00 -3.19 -13.44
CA VAL A 226 2.94 -4.10 -12.27
C VAL A 226 4.26 -4.19 -11.52
N GLU A 227 5.29 -3.53 -12.05
CA GLU A 227 6.65 -3.42 -11.51
C GLU A 227 6.89 -2.02 -10.92
N GLN A 228 7.76 -1.93 -9.91
CA GLN A 228 8.05 -0.67 -9.19
C GLN A 228 9.39 -0.08 -9.61
N TYR A 229 9.45 0.48 -10.83
CA TYR A 229 10.59 1.27 -11.30
C TYR A 229 10.21 2.75 -11.41
N ALA A 230 11.21 3.62 -11.55
CA ALA A 230 10.98 5.06 -11.52
C ALA A 230 9.93 5.48 -12.56
N GLY A 231 8.85 6.10 -12.09
CA GLY A 231 7.75 6.58 -12.93
C GLY A 231 6.57 5.61 -13.08
N THR A 232 6.56 4.43 -12.45
CA THR A 232 5.42 3.49 -12.52
C THR A 232 4.51 3.49 -11.31
N PHE A 233 4.85 4.25 -10.27
CA PHE A 233 4.12 4.28 -9.01
C PHE A 233 3.97 5.71 -8.50
N LEU A 234 3.03 5.91 -7.57
CA LEU A 234 2.89 7.16 -6.83
C LEU A 234 3.83 7.21 -5.62
N PHE A 235 4.46 8.37 -5.41
CA PHE A 235 5.26 8.61 -4.22
C PHE A 235 4.39 8.80 -2.98
N GLU A 236 5.00 8.64 -1.81
CA GLU A 236 4.41 8.82 -0.48
C GLU A 236 3.49 10.05 -0.35
N ASP A 237 3.94 11.20 -0.83
CA ASP A 237 3.21 12.47 -0.74
C ASP A 237 2.01 12.53 -1.69
N GLU A 238 2.11 11.91 -2.86
CA GLU A 238 1.01 11.79 -3.83
C GLU A 238 -0.07 10.84 -3.31
N ILE A 239 0.31 9.72 -2.67
CA ILE A 239 -0.66 8.79 -2.06
C ILE A 239 -1.40 9.49 -0.90
N ARG A 240 -0.69 10.30 -0.09
CA ARG A 240 -1.35 11.11 0.96
C ARG A 240 -2.29 12.15 0.39
N GLU A 241 -1.93 12.81 -0.71
CA GLU A 241 -2.81 13.74 -1.43
C GLU A 241 -4.07 13.01 -1.91
N LEU A 242 -3.92 11.86 -2.57
CA LEU A 242 -5.01 11.00 -3.03
C LEU A 242 -5.96 10.59 -1.89
N PHE A 243 -5.41 10.24 -0.73
CA PHE A 243 -6.23 9.81 0.42
C PHE A 243 -6.92 10.94 1.19
N GLY A 244 -6.83 12.19 0.72
CA GLY A 244 -7.51 13.34 1.31
C GLY A 244 -6.56 14.34 1.97
N GLY A 245 -5.29 14.37 1.55
CA GLY A 245 -4.31 15.34 2.02
C GLY A 245 -3.82 15.09 3.45
N PHE A 246 -3.73 13.83 3.87
CA PHE A 246 -3.22 13.51 5.20
C PHE A 246 -1.76 13.99 5.38
N LYS A 247 -1.44 14.45 6.59
CA LYS A 247 -0.06 14.82 6.94
C LYS A 247 0.69 13.59 7.46
N ASN A 248 2.00 13.56 7.25
CA ASN A 248 2.87 12.58 7.92
C ASN A 248 2.68 12.66 9.45
N GLY A 249 2.60 11.51 10.11
CA GLY A 249 2.29 11.37 11.54
C GLY A 249 0.80 11.47 11.89
N ARG A 250 -0.09 11.66 10.91
CA ARG A 250 -1.54 11.71 11.17
C ARG A 250 -2.13 10.30 11.20
N SER A 251 -2.96 10.05 12.21
CA SER A 251 -3.73 8.81 12.31
C SER A 251 -4.91 8.77 11.35
N LEU A 252 -5.13 7.61 10.75
CA LEU A 252 -6.36 7.22 10.09
C LEU A 252 -7.50 7.08 11.11
N PRO A 253 -8.76 7.34 10.73
CA PRO A 253 -9.91 7.08 11.58
C PRO A 253 -9.92 5.62 12.08
N LYS A 254 -10.39 5.40 13.31
CA LYS A 254 -10.60 4.04 13.83
C LYS A 254 -11.91 3.49 13.27
N GLU A 255 -12.03 2.17 13.27
CA GLU A 255 -13.19 1.44 12.74
C GLU A 255 -14.52 1.85 13.42
N ASN A 256 -14.47 2.18 14.71
CA ASN A 256 -15.65 2.61 15.48
C ASN A 256 -16.00 4.09 15.30
N ASP A 257 -15.08 4.92 14.77
CA ASP A 257 -15.32 6.37 14.63
C ASP A 257 -16.22 6.66 13.43
N ALA A 258 -16.28 5.75 12.45
CA ALA A 258 -17.06 5.91 11.23
C ALA A 258 -18.54 5.56 11.34
N ARG A 259 -18.96 4.86 12.40
CA ARG A 259 -20.36 4.51 12.64
C ARG A 259 -21.23 5.68 13.14
N GLN A 260 -20.68 6.90 13.22
CA GLN A 260 -21.37 8.06 13.79
C GLN A 260 -21.84 9.10 12.75
N VAL A 261 -21.85 8.77 11.45
CA VAL A 261 -22.25 9.72 10.39
C VAL A 261 -23.47 9.25 9.58
N GLU A 262 -24.28 8.36 10.14
CA GLU A 262 -25.63 8.05 9.60
C GLU A 262 -26.71 8.94 10.23
#